data_AF-A0A5C8L2W2-F1
#
_entry.id   AF-A0A5C8L2W2-F1
#
_cell.length_a   1.000
_cell.length_b   1.000
_cell.length_c   1.000
_cell.angle_alpha   90.00
_cell.angle_beta   90.00
_cell.angle_gamma   90.00
#
_symmetry.space_group_name_H-M   'P 1'
#
loop_
_entity.id
_entity.type
_entity.pdbx_description
1 polymer ?
#
loop_
_entity_poly.entity_id
_entity_poly.type
_entity_poly.pdbx_seq_one_letter_code
_entity_poly.pdbx_strand_id
1 'polypeptide(L)'
;MMILIDTFKILLGMDIHICTRDGNFTVNGYAKLKCFTDFKTEMVTVHLTDFATDPIGLNAKQGWVFYYESVPASTIEIHHQYTPLFQISTQEFIHDSDWKVRFKTYLDQTYVQIIEILNACQLPNEKNQMVALSSFATFQISNIQYVD
;
A
#
# COMPACT_ATOMS: atom_id res chain seq x y z
N MET A 1 -2.14 17.20 -22.49
CA MET A 1 -3.19 17.76 -21.63
C MET A 1 -3.97 16.57 -21.13
N MET A 2 -3.65 16.12 -19.93
CA MET A 2 -4.37 15.05 -19.24
C MET A 2 -5.70 15.68 -18.81
N ILE A 3 -6.82 15.20 -19.36
CA ILE A 3 -8.14 15.70 -18.96
C ILE A 3 -8.51 14.94 -17.69
N LEU A 4 -8.60 15.68 -16.59
CA LEU A 4 -8.94 15.15 -15.28
C LEU A 4 -10.43 14.82 -15.28
N ILE A 5 -10.77 13.56 -15.56
CA ILE A 5 -12.06 13.03 -15.13
C ILE A 5 -11.75 12.26 -13.86
N ASP A 6 -12.19 12.79 -12.72
CA ASP A 6 -12.11 12.14 -11.41
C ASP A 6 -13.17 11.04 -11.40
N THR A 7 -12.98 10.01 -12.23
CA THR A 7 -14.10 9.18 -12.69
C THR A 7 -14.66 8.33 -11.56
N PHE A 8 -13.80 7.75 -10.69
CA PHE A 8 -14.21 6.95 -9.54
C PHE A 8 -13.13 6.95 -8.44
N LYS A 9 -13.56 7.00 -7.16
CA LYS A 9 -12.71 6.72 -6.00
C LYS A 9 -12.91 5.25 -5.60
N ILE A 10 -11.81 4.55 -5.40
CA ILE A 10 -11.81 3.14 -4.99
C ILE A 10 -11.08 3.05 -3.66
N LEU A 11 -11.66 2.36 -2.68
CA LEU A 11 -10.99 2.02 -1.43
C LEU A 11 -10.67 0.53 -1.42
N LEU A 12 -9.43 0.21 -1.09
CA LEU A 12 -8.95 -1.16 -0.91
C LEU A 12 -8.55 -1.38 0.53
N GLY A 13 -9.09 -2.41 1.16
CA GLY A 13 -8.62 -2.97 2.41
C GLY A 13 -7.69 -4.15 2.15
N MET A 14 -6.67 -4.34 2.97
CA MET A 14 -5.72 -5.44 2.84
C MET A 14 -5.16 -5.86 4.20
N ASP A 15 -4.78 -7.13 4.31
CA ASP A 15 -4.04 -7.64 5.45
C ASP A 15 -2.54 -7.51 5.16
N ILE A 16 -1.82 -6.82 6.05
CA ILE A 16 -0.37 -6.68 5.98
C ILE A 16 0.22 -7.61 7.04
N HIS A 17 0.78 -8.72 6.59
CA HIS A 17 1.54 -9.63 7.42
C HIS A 17 2.97 -9.11 7.58
N ILE A 18 3.37 -8.95 8.83
CA ILE A 18 4.67 -8.46 9.23
C ILE A 18 5.39 -9.61 9.92
N CYS A 19 6.44 -10.12 9.29
CA CYS A 19 7.30 -11.14 9.86
C CYS A 19 8.55 -10.48 10.43
N THR A 20 8.78 -10.70 11.72
CA THR A 20 9.97 -10.25 12.43
C THR A 20 10.70 -11.46 13.00
N ARG A 21 11.89 -11.25 13.56
CA ARG A 21 12.58 -12.29 14.33
C ARG A 21 11.75 -12.79 15.53
N ASP A 22 10.92 -11.94 16.10
CA ASP A 22 10.19 -12.19 17.35
C ASP A 22 8.82 -12.82 17.14
N GLY A 23 8.31 -12.78 15.91
CA GLY A 23 7.00 -13.32 15.57
C GLY A 23 6.39 -12.68 14.34
N ASN A 24 5.19 -13.18 14.03
CA ASN A 24 4.39 -12.72 12.92
C ASN A 24 3.18 -11.93 13.45
N PHE A 25 2.94 -10.78 12.85
CA PHE A 25 1.84 -9.89 13.17
C PHE A 25 1.01 -9.65 11.90
N THR A 26 -0.28 -9.38 12.06
CA THR A 26 -1.13 -8.94 10.95
C THR A 26 -1.74 -7.61 11.36
N VAL A 27 -1.62 -6.61 10.49
CA VAL A 27 -2.26 -5.30 10.65
C VAL A 27 -3.11 -4.99 9.43
N ASN A 28 -4.14 -4.16 9.59
CA ASN A 28 -4.94 -3.74 8.44
C ASN A 28 -4.23 -2.60 7.69
N GLY A 29 -4.35 -2.63 6.36
CA GLY A 29 -3.94 -1.56 5.47
C GLY A 29 -5.11 -1.07 4.63
N TYR A 30 -5.08 0.21 4.27
CA TYR A 30 -6.08 0.85 3.43
C TYR A 30 -5.40 1.68 2.35
N ALA A 31 -5.85 1.54 1.10
CA ALA A 31 -5.35 2.30 -0.03
C ALA A 31 -6.50 2.96 -0.80
N LYS A 32 -6.39 4.26 -1.06
CA LYS A 32 -7.31 4.97 -1.98
C LYS A 32 -6.70 5.03 -3.37
N LEU A 33 -7.49 4.64 -4.35
CA LEU A 33 -7.10 4.72 -5.75
C LEU A 33 -7.98 5.70 -6.53
N LYS A 34 -7.37 6.32 -7.52
CA LYS A 34 -8.03 7.18 -8.51
C LYS A 34 -7.67 6.75 -9.92
N CYS A 35 -8.65 6.76 -10.81
CA CYS A 35 -8.44 6.49 -12.23
C CYS A 35 -8.29 7.80 -13.01
N PHE A 36 -7.32 7.85 -13.91
CA PHE A 36 -7.06 8.97 -14.80
C PHE A 36 -7.10 8.51 -16.24
N THR A 37 -7.85 9.22 -17.09
CA THR A 37 -7.96 8.91 -18.50
C THR A 37 -7.10 9.87 -19.33
N ASP A 38 -6.20 9.32 -20.14
CA ASP A 38 -5.50 10.06 -21.19
C ASP A 38 -6.13 9.77 -22.55
N PHE A 39 -6.92 10.74 -23.03
CA PHE A 39 -7.61 10.66 -24.31
C PHE A 39 -6.68 10.73 -25.53
N LYS A 40 -5.41 11.12 -25.36
CA LYS A 40 -4.44 11.10 -26.47
C LYS A 40 -3.93 9.70 -26.75
N THR A 41 -3.80 8.90 -25.70
CA THR A 41 -3.26 7.54 -25.76
C THR A 41 -4.36 6.49 -25.66
N GLU A 42 -5.61 6.90 -25.42
CA GLU A 42 -6.75 6.00 -25.16
C GLU A 42 -6.48 5.05 -23.98
N MET A 43 -5.80 5.56 -22.94
CA MET A 43 -5.40 4.78 -21.77
C MET A 43 -6.03 5.33 -20.49
N VAL A 44 -6.46 4.43 -19.62
CA VAL A 44 -6.84 4.68 -18.23
C VAL A 44 -5.70 4.20 -17.34
N THR A 45 -5.16 5.08 -16.51
CA THR A 45 -4.17 4.75 -15.48
C THR A 45 -4.82 4.78 -14.12
N VAL A 46 -4.66 3.71 -13.34
CA VAL A 46 -5.07 3.66 -11.93
C VAL A 46 -3.88 4.07 -11.06
N HIS A 47 -4.07 5.09 -10.23
CA HIS A 47 -3.07 5.60 -9.32
C HIS A 47 -3.46 5.29 -7.88
N LEU A 48 -2.47 4.87 -7.08
CA LEU A 48 -2.52 5.06 -5.63
C LEU A 48 -2.53 6.56 -5.35
N THR A 49 -3.28 6.98 -4.34
CA THR A 49 -3.38 8.39 -3.95
C THR A 49 -3.15 8.59 -2.48
N ASP A 50 -3.79 7.77 -1.65
CA ASP A 50 -3.53 7.70 -0.22
C ASP A 50 -3.27 6.25 0.18
N PHE A 51 -2.39 6.05 1.15
CA PHE A 51 -2.14 4.76 1.79
C PHE A 51 -2.04 4.97 3.30
N ALA A 52 -2.72 4.14 4.08
CA ALA A 52 -2.69 4.17 5.53
C ALA A 52 -2.63 2.74 6.09
N THR A 53 -1.97 2.54 7.23
CA THR A 53 -1.99 1.26 7.97
C THR A 53 -2.54 1.47 9.37
N ASP A 54 -3.05 0.42 10.01
CA ASP A 54 -3.16 0.42 11.46
C ASP A 54 -1.77 0.69 12.09
N PRO A 55 -1.70 1.19 13.33
CA PRO A 55 -0.44 1.46 14.00
C PRO A 55 0.47 0.22 14.03
N ILE A 56 1.67 0.34 13.46
CA ILE A 56 2.67 -0.73 13.43
C ILE A 56 3.56 -0.56 14.67
N GLY A 57 3.36 -1.44 15.65
CA GLY A 57 4.24 -1.58 16.82
C GLY A 57 5.00 -2.89 16.74
N LEU A 58 6.34 -2.83 16.61
CA LEU A 58 7.18 -4.02 16.47
C LEU A 58 8.06 -4.18 17.72
N ASN A 59 7.90 -5.31 18.40
CA ASN A 59 8.80 -5.76 19.45
C ASN A 59 9.93 -6.57 18.80
N ALA A 60 11.18 -6.16 19.02
CA ALA A 60 12.35 -6.94 18.61
C ALA A 60 13.30 -7.09 19.81
N LYS A 61 13.51 -8.32 20.27
CA LYS A 61 14.41 -8.69 21.37
C LYS A 61 15.61 -9.47 20.84
N GLN A 62 16.79 -9.07 21.34
CA GLN A 62 18.14 -9.58 21.10
C GLN A 62 18.85 -9.07 19.84
N GLY A 63 19.77 -8.11 20.05
CA GLY A 63 20.77 -7.65 19.07
C GLY A 63 20.40 -6.36 18.33
N TRP A 64 19.10 -6.05 18.26
CA TRP A 64 18.52 -4.75 17.91
C TRP A 64 17.53 -4.44 19.03
N VAL A 65 17.71 -3.32 19.74
CA VAL A 65 17.10 -3.13 21.07
C VAL A 65 15.76 -2.41 20.94
N PHE A 66 14.67 -3.15 20.73
CA PHE A 66 13.33 -2.63 21.00
C PHE A 66 12.87 -3.19 22.34
N TYR A 67 13.01 -2.40 23.40
CA TYR A 67 12.41 -2.73 24.70
C TYR A 67 10.89 -2.53 24.62
N TYR A 68 10.16 -3.31 25.41
CA TYR A 68 8.70 -3.55 25.39
C TYR A 68 7.82 -2.29 25.56
N GLU A 69 8.40 -1.10 25.70
CA GLU A 69 7.72 0.14 26.08
C GLU A 69 8.19 1.41 25.31
N SER A 70 9.17 1.31 24.40
CA SER A 70 9.93 2.50 23.95
C SER A 70 9.73 2.97 22.51
N VAL A 71 8.99 2.26 21.65
CA VAL A 71 8.60 2.77 20.32
C VAL A 71 7.07 2.75 20.20
N PRO A 72 6.42 3.92 20.19
CA PRO A 72 4.97 3.98 20.05
C PRO A 72 4.57 3.42 18.69
N ALA A 73 3.60 2.51 18.68
CA ALA A 73 2.99 2.02 17.46
C ALA A 73 2.54 3.23 16.63
N SER A 74 2.98 3.29 15.38
CA SER A 74 2.79 4.46 14.52
C SER A 74 2.11 4.04 13.22
N THR A 75 1.12 4.83 12.81
CA THR A 75 0.46 4.70 11.51
C THR A 75 1.45 5.09 10.42
N ILE A 76 1.56 4.29 9.37
CA ILE A 76 2.20 4.75 8.13
C ILE A 76 1.12 5.44 7.32
N GLU A 77 1.34 6.70 6.96
CA GLU A 77 0.43 7.44 6.11
C GLU A 77 1.17 8.10 4.94
N ILE A 78 0.63 7.92 3.75
CA ILE A 78 1.05 8.61 2.54
C ILE A 78 -0.18 9.31 2.01
N HIS A 79 -0.04 10.61 1.80
CA HIS A 79 -1.13 11.48 1.41
C HIS A 79 -0.86 12.08 0.03
N HIS A 80 -1.84 12.00 -0.84
CA HIS A 80 -1.89 12.70 -2.13
C HIS A 80 -0.71 12.43 -3.09
N GLN A 81 -0.09 11.25 -3.02
CA GLN A 81 0.94 10.85 -3.98
C GLN A 81 0.34 10.01 -5.09
N TYR A 82 0.49 10.45 -6.34
CA TYR A 82 -0.09 9.79 -7.52
C TYR A 82 0.82 8.70 -8.09
N THR A 83 0.98 7.59 -7.38
CA THR A 83 1.81 6.46 -7.85
C THR A 83 1.02 5.59 -8.83
N PRO A 84 1.42 5.49 -10.11
CA PRO A 84 0.71 4.68 -11.09
C PRO A 84 0.88 3.19 -10.77
N LEU A 85 -0.23 2.46 -10.64
CA LEU A 85 -0.24 1.03 -10.34
C LEU A 85 -0.53 0.19 -11.58
N PHE A 86 -1.43 0.65 -12.45
CA PHE A 86 -1.94 -0.14 -13.57
C PHE A 86 -2.40 0.74 -14.72
N GLN A 87 -2.29 0.22 -15.95
CA GLN A 87 -2.75 0.89 -17.16
C GLN A 87 -3.57 -0.07 -18.01
N ILE A 88 -4.71 0.40 -18.52
CA ILE A 88 -5.63 -0.35 -19.38
C ILE A 88 -6.20 0.57 -20.46
N SER A 89 -6.56 0.03 -21.62
CA SER A 89 -7.19 0.84 -22.66
C SER A 89 -8.57 1.36 -22.22
N THR A 90 -8.96 2.55 -22.68
CA THR A 90 -10.30 3.11 -22.42
C THR A 90 -11.42 2.22 -22.97
N GLN A 91 -11.18 1.55 -24.10
CA GLN A 91 -12.17 0.65 -24.71
C GLN A 91 -12.42 -0.58 -23.83
N GLU A 92 -11.36 -1.17 -23.29
CA GLU A 92 -11.49 -2.26 -22.31
C GLU A 92 -12.18 -1.78 -21.03
N PHE A 93 -11.81 -0.60 -20.50
CA PHE A 93 -12.40 -0.08 -19.26
C PHE A 93 -13.91 0.22 -19.38
N ILE A 94 -14.37 0.73 -20.53
CA ILE A 94 -15.78 1.10 -20.74
C ILE A 94 -16.67 -0.13 -20.92
N HIS A 95 -16.16 -1.20 -21.54
CA HIS A 95 -16.95 -2.38 -21.89
C HIS A 95 -16.79 -3.56 -20.93
N ASP A 96 -15.83 -3.51 -20.01
CA ASP A 96 -15.55 -4.58 -19.08
C ASP A 96 -16.30 -4.39 -17.75
N SER A 97 -17.42 -5.07 -17.55
CA SER A 97 -18.11 -5.08 -16.25
C SER A 97 -17.28 -5.73 -15.13
N ASP A 98 -16.28 -6.54 -15.48
CA ASP A 98 -15.46 -7.33 -14.55
C ASP A 98 -14.06 -6.73 -14.35
N TRP A 99 -13.83 -5.48 -14.78
CA TRP A 99 -12.51 -4.84 -14.69
C TRP A 99 -12.01 -4.77 -13.25
N LYS A 100 -12.93 -4.60 -12.29
CA LYS A 100 -12.60 -4.64 -10.85
C LYS A 100 -12.05 -5.99 -10.43
N VAL A 101 -12.60 -7.09 -10.96
CA VAL A 101 -12.11 -8.44 -10.66
C VAL A 101 -10.73 -8.65 -11.25
N ARG A 102 -10.52 -8.26 -12.53
CA ARG A 102 -9.21 -8.36 -13.19
C ARG A 102 -8.16 -7.47 -12.52
N PHE A 103 -8.54 -6.27 -12.15
CA PHE A 103 -7.67 -5.34 -11.42
C PHE A 103 -7.34 -5.84 -10.01
N LYS A 104 -8.29 -6.47 -9.32
CA LYS A 104 -8.01 -7.15 -8.05
C LYS A 104 -7.02 -8.28 -8.24
N THR A 105 -7.22 -9.16 -9.22
CA THR A 105 -6.27 -10.24 -9.54
C THR A 105 -4.89 -9.68 -9.87
N TYR A 106 -4.82 -8.58 -10.62
CA TYR A 106 -3.57 -7.88 -10.89
C TYR A 106 -2.93 -7.37 -9.59
N LEU A 107 -3.67 -6.72 -8.69
CA LEU A 107 -3.14 -6.26 -7.41
C LEU A 107 -2.68 -7.42 -6.51
N ASP A 108 -3.43 -8.52 -6.46
CA ASP A 108 -3.04 -9.74 -5.75
C ASP A 108 -1.72 -10.31 -6.29
N GLN A 109 -1.43 -10.10 -7.58
CA GLN A 109 -0.20 -10.56 -8.25
C GLN A 109 0.92 -9.51 -8.25
N THR A 110 0.61 -8.23 -8.03
CA THR A 110 1.51 -7.09 -8.32
C THR A 110 1.57 -6.07 -7.17
N TYR A 111 1.28 -6.49 -5.94
CA TYR A 111 1.39 -5.66 -4.72
C TYR A 111 2.82 -5.17 -4.41
N VAL A 112 3.80 -5.51 -5.26
CA VAL A 112 5.22 -5.15 -5.15
C VAL A 112 5.41 -3.68 -4.85
N GLN A 113 4.69 -2.78 -5.53
CA GLN A 113 4.83 -1.33 -5.34
C GLN A 113 4.35 -0.87 -3.94
N ILE A 114 3.30 -1.50 -3.39
CA ILE A 114 2.83 -1.19 -2.03
C ILE A 114 3.84 -1.70 -1.00
N ILE A 115 4.47 -2.85 -1.26
CA ILE A 115 5.56 -3.37 -0.43
C ILE A 115 6.81 -2.51 -0.52
N GLU A 116 7.17 -2.00 -1.70
CA GLU A 116 8.31 -1.09 -1.86
C GLU A 116 8.10 0.19 -1.05
N ILE A 117 6.88 0.72 -1.07
CA ILE A 117 6.48 1.84 -0.23
C ILE A 117 6.67 1.51 1.26
N LEU A 118 6.13 0.39 1.73
CA LEU A 118 6.29 -0.06 3.13
C LEU A 118 7.77 -0.26 3.49
N ASN A 119 8.57 -0.87 2.62
CA ASN A 119 9.98 -1.12 2.85
C ASN A 119 10.83 0.16 2.88
N ALA A 120 10.40 1.21 2.18
CA ALA A 120 11.05 2.51 2.17
C ALA A 120 10.70 3.36 3.40
N CYS A 121 9.62 3.05 4.10
CA CYS A 121 9.26 3.73 5.33
C CYS A 121 10.31 3.50 6.43
N GLN A 122 10.49 4.53 7.25
CA GLN A 122 11.43 4.52 8.37
C GLN A 122 10.69 4.78 9.66
N LEU A 123 11.09 4.11 10.73
CA LEU A 123 10.64 4.39 12.09
C LEU A 123 11.83 4.77 12.97
N PRO A 124 11.65 5.69 13.93
CA PRO A 124 12.67 5.98 14.91
C PRO A 124 12.90 4.76 15.81
N ASN A 125 14.17 4.42 16.04
CA ASN A 125 14.57 3.42 17.03
C ASN A 125 14.64 4.05 18.44
N GLU A 126 15.07 3.26 19.43
CA GLU A 126 15.23 3.67 20.83
C GLU A 126 16.24 4.81 21.05
N LYS A 127 17.09 5.08 20.05
CA LYS A 127 18.05 6.19 20.05
C LYS A 127 17.55 7.39 19.24
N ASN A 128 16.27 7.42 18.87
CA ASN A 128 15.66 8.40 17.98
C ASN A 128 16.34 8.50 16.59
N GLN A 129 16.96 7.41 16.13
CA GLN A 129 17.53 7.33 14.79
C GLN A 129 16.50 6.71 13.86
N MET A 130 16.29 7.31 12.69
CA MET A 130 15.39 6.76 11.68
C MET A 130 16.03 5.52 11.04
N VAL A 131 15.33 4.39 11.09
CA VAL A 131 15.77 3.12 10.53
C VAL A 131 14.69 2.58 9.60
N ALA A 132 15.09 2.04 8.45
CA ALA A 132 14.15 1.44 7.49
C ALA A 132 13.44 0.23 8.11
N LEU A 133 12.12 0.15 7.90
CA LEU A 133 11.31 -0.98 8.37
C LEU A 133 11.85 -2.34 7.88
N SER A 134 12.32 -2.35 6.64
CA SER A 134 12.91 -3.52 5.97
C SER A 134 14.16 -4.07 6.67
N SER A 135 14.81 -3.32 7.57
CA SER A 135 15.98 -3.82 8.29
C SER A 135 15.64 -4.75 9.46
N PHE A 136 14.37 -4.84 9.85
CA PHE A 136 13.93 -5.65 11.00
C PHE A 136 12.61 -6.40 10.79
N ALA A 137 11.87 -6.08 9.72
CA ALA A 137 10.66 -6.78 9.34
C ALA A 137 10.62 -7.06 7.84
N THR A 138 10.02 -8.19 7.47
CA THR A 138 9.58 -8.46 6.10
C THR A 138 8.06 -8.35 6.03
N PHE A 139 7.57 -7.83 4.91
CA PHE A 139 6.16 -7.56 4.70
C PHE A 139 5.60 -8.49 3.62
N GLN A 140 4.38 -8.94 3.83
CA GLN A 140 3.57 -9.61 2.83
C GLN A 140 2.16 -9.05 2.87
N ILE A 141 1.58 -8.79 1.70
CA ILE A 141 0.20 -8.33 1.59
C ILE A 141 -0.67 -9.51 1.18
N SER A 142 -1.83 -9.65 1.81
CA SER A 142 -2.84 -10.64 1.45
C SER A 142 -4.26 -10.06 1.59
N ASN A 143 -5.26 -10.83 1.19
CA ASN A 143 -6.68 -10.52 1.36
C ASN A 143 -7.10 -9.12 0.85
N ILE A 144 -6.51 -8.67 -0.27
CA ILE A 144 -6.86 -7.39 -0.87
C ILE A 144 -8.32 -7.43 -1.31
N GLN A 145 -9.14 -6.52 -0.81
CA GLN A 145 -10.57 -6.45 -1.10
C GLN A 145 -11.04 -5.01 -1.27
N TYR A 146 -12.05 -4.82 -2.12
CA TYR A 146 -12.75 -3.54 -2.20
C TYR A 146 -13.53 -3.32 -0.91
N VAL A 147 -13.45 -2.11 -0.38
CA VAL A 147 -14.24 -1.66 0.77
C VAL A 147 -15.22 -0.61 0.25
N ASP A 148 -16.50 -0.80 0.54
CA ASP A 148 -17.57 0.13 0.18
C ASP A 148 -17.55 1.40 1.06
#